data_AF-A0A2V2XDK0-F1
#
_entry.id   AF-A0A2V2XDK0-F1
#
_cell.length_a   1.000
_cell.length_b   1.000
_cell.length_c   1.000
_cell.angle_alpha   90.00
_cell.angle_beta   90.00
_cell.angle_gamma   90.00
#
_symmetry.space_group_name_H-M   'P 1'
#
loop_
_entity.id
_entity.type
_entity.pdbx_description
1 polymer ?
#
loop_
_entity_poly.entity_id
_entity_poly.type
_entity_poly.pdbx_seq_one_letter_code
_entity_poly.pdbx_strand_id
1 'polypeptide(L)'
;MAGLTEEDITEEAIHSEEARLLNETRKITQLQAHIAALQAELKVAEEERTRLANSLRWRRMMAEVEKDEEITGITAAMTAALNEFRASLRPPEDYDEARENIPYVDTDDYADFSPIESLFDDRLALVWELVSGDGDGAAGERAVRHRRAMLMLLVLTVNLGRLAEFAGAEAEVVEETEELKENVTSVWQQLLYSDCGLTPPEKLEWKEVVQTFLGAPYDTPA
;
A
#
# COMPACT_ATOMS: atom_id res chain seq x y z
N MET A 1 23.23 4.84 59.39
CA MET A 1 22.44 3.68 59.87
C MET A 1 22.32 3.82 61.37
N ALA A 2 21.11 3.99 61.91
CA ALA A 2 20.90 3.93 63.34
C ALA A 2 21.39 2.55 63.84
N GLY A 3 22.12 2.51 64.94
CA GLY A 3 22.63 1.25 65.48
C GLY A 3 21.48 0.37 65.95
N LEU A 4 21.52 -0.92 65.61
CA LEU A 4 20.58 -1.92 66.12
C LEU A 4 20.65 -1.95 67.64
N THR A 5 19.50 -1.88 68.30
CA THR A 5 19.34 -1.98 69.75
C THR A 5 19.18 -3.44 70.18
N GLU A 6 19.30 -3.74 71.47
CA GLU A 6 19.08 -5.11 72.00
C GLU A 6 17.66 -5.64 71.71
N GLU A 7 16.67 -4.76 71.56
CA GLU A 7 15.30 -5.13 71.19
C GLU A 7 15.20 -5.56 69.71
N ASP A 8 16.02 -4.97 68.83
CA ASP A 8 16.02 -5.23 67.38
C ASP A 8 16.65 -6.58 67.00
N ILE A 9 17.40 -7.20 67.91
CA ILE A 9 18.06 -8.51 67.71
C ILE A 9 17.30 -9.67 68.37
N THR A 10 16.13 -9.40 68.96
CA THR A 10 15.26 -10.45 69.48
C THR A 10 14.71 -11.31 68.35
N GLU A 11 14.47 -12.60 68.63
CA GLU A 11 13.92 -13.55 67.67
C GLU A 11 12.55 -13.10 67.14
N GLU A 12 11.75 -12.46 67.98
CA GLU A 12 10.45 -11.86 67.63
C GLU A 12 10.59 -10.67 66.69
N ALA A 13 11.54 -9.75 66.94
CA ALA A 13 11.79 -8.61 66.06
C ALA A 13 12.30 -9.06 64.68
N ILE A 14 13.21 -10.04 64.64
CA ILE A 14 13.71 -10.64 63.40
C ILE A 14 12.58 -11.28 62.60
N HIS A 15 11.74 -12.11 63.22
CA HIS A 15 10.60 -12.72 62.54
C HIS A 15 9.58 -11.69 62.03
N SER A 16 9.39 -10.58 62.74
CA SER A 16 8.50 -9.51 62.30
C SER A 16 9.02 -8.82 61.02
N GLU A 17 10.33 -8.56 60.93
CA GLU A 17 10.96 -7.97 59.75
C GLU A 17 11.06 -8.97 58.59
N GLU A 18 11.27 -10.27 58.86
CA GLU A 18 11.17 -11.33 57.84
C GLU A 18 9.76 -11.39 57.24
N ALA A 19 8.72 -11.34 58.06
CA ALA A 19 7.32 -11.31 57.60
C ALA A 19 7.03 -10.06 56.75
N ARG A 20 7.57 -8.91 57.16
CA ARG A 20 7.46 -7.65 56.41
C ARG A 20 8.20 -7.71 55.07
N LEU A 21 9.41 -8.26 55.04
CA LEU A 21 10.18 -8.49 53.81
C LEU A 21 9.44 -9.43 52.86
N LEU A 22 8.87 -10.52 53.36
CA LEU A 22 8.05 -11.44 52.56
C LEU A 22 6.83 -10.73 51.96
N ASN A 23 6.17 -9.88 52.75
CA ASN A 23 5.01 -9.11 52.28
C ASN A 23 5.39 -8.09 51.20
N GLU A 24 6.48 -7.34 51.38
CA GLU A 24 6.97 -6.40 50.37
C GLU A 24 7.46 -7.13 49.12
N THR A 25 8.11 -8.29 49.26
CA THR A 25 8.51 -9.13 48.13
C THR A 25 7.29 -9.57 47.33
N ARG A 26 6.22 -10.01 48.01
CA ARG A 26 4.95 -10.38 47.36
C ARG A 26 4.33 -9.20 46.61
N LYS A 27 4.34 -8.02 47.23
CA LYS A 27 3.83 -6.78 46.63
C LYS A 27 4.62 -6.39 45.39
N ILE A 28 5.95 -6.50 45.41
CA ILE A 28 6.82 -6.27 44.26
C ILE A 28 6.44 -7.22 43.12
N THR A 29 6.31 -8.52 43.38
CA THR A 29 5.91 -9.50 42.36
C THR A 29 4.54 -9.17 41.74
N GLN A 30 3.58 -8.74 42.55
CA GLN A 30 2.26 -8.32 42.08
C GLN A 30 2.34 -7.07 41.19
N LEU A 31 3.11 -6.05 41.61
CA LEU A 31 3.30 -4.83 40.82
C LEU A 31 4.02 -5.12 39.50
N GLN A 32 5.02 -6.01 39.50
CA GLN A 32 5.70 -6.45 38.28
C GLN A 32 4.74 -7.14 37.30
N ALA A 33 3.88 -8.03 37.81
CA ALA A 33 2.84 -8.66 36.98
C ALA A 33 1.86 -7.64 36.42
N HIS A 34 1.47 -6.63 37.21
CA HIS A 34 0.57 -5.57 36.77
C HIS A 34 1.22 -4.67 35.70
N ILE A 35 2.50 -4.32 35.86
CA ILE A 35 3.26 -3.58 34.85
C ILE A 35 3.32 -4.38 33.54
N ALA A 36 3.61 -5.68 33.60
CA ALA A 36 3.66 -6.52 32.41
C ALA A 36 2.30 -6.59 31.70
N ALA A 37 1.20 -6.68 32.46
CA ALA A 37 -0.15 -6.66 31.91
C ALA A 37 -0.45 -5.31 31.22
N LEU A 38 -0.15 -4.19 31.88
CA LEU A 38 -0.36 -2.85 31.31
C LEU A 38 0.49 -2.60 30.06
N GLN A 39 1.72 -3.11 30.02
CA GLN A 39 2.57 -3.03 28.82
C GLN A 39 1.99 -3.82 27.65
N ALA A 40 1.40 -4.99 27.91
CA ALA A 40 0.71 -5.77 26.88
C ALA A 40 -0.55 -5.05 26.38
N GLU A 41 -1.35 -4.48 27.29
CA GLU A 41 -2.54 -3.68 26.92
C GLU A 41 -2.17 -2.44 26.10
N LEU A 42 -1.11 -1.72 26.50
CA LEU A 42 -0.60 -0.57 25.76
C LEU A 42 -0.20 -0.96 24.34
N LYS A 43 0.55 -2.06 24.17
CA LYS A 43 0.95 -2.56 22.85
C LYS A 43 -0.25 -2.85 21.96
N VAL A 44 -1.27 -3.54 22.49
CA VAL A 44 -2.51 -3.83 21.74
C VAL A 44 -3.23 -2.53 21.36
N ALA A 45 -3.30 -1.55 22.27
CA ALA A 45 -3.92 -0.26 21.99
C ALA A 45 -3.15 0.55 20.93
N GLU A 46 -1.81 0.49 20.93
CA GLU A 46 -0.96 1.14 19.92
C GLU A 46 -1.11 0.49 18.53
N GLU A 47 -1.17 -0.83 18.47
CA GLU A 47 -1.46 -1.58 17.24
C GLU A 47 -2.84 -1.21 16.69
N GLU A 48 -3.86 -1.15 17.57
CA GLU A 48 -5.22 -0.76 17.18
C GLU A 48 -5.27 0.69 16.69
N ARG A 49 -4.61 1.62 17.38
CA ARG A 49 -4.51 3.02 16.96
C ARG A 49 -3.90 3.13 15.57
N THR A 50 -2.83 2.38 15.32
CA THR A 50 -2.13 2.37 14.03
C THR A 50 -3.03 1.81 12.93
N ARG A 51 -3.72 0.70 13.20
CA ARG A 51 -4.72 0.11 12.29
C ARG A 51 -5.82 1.10 11.93
N LEU A 52 -6.40 1.78 12.92
CA LEU A 52 -7.47 2.76 12.70
C LEU A 52 -6.95 3.98 11.93
N ALA A 53 -5.76 4.49 12.26
CA ALA A 53 -5.15 5.61 11.56
C ALA A 53 -4.92 5.28 10.07
N ASN A 54 -4.37 4.11 9.76
CA ASN A 54 -4.15 3.65 8.38
C ASN A 54 -5.48 3.46 7.65
N SER A 55 -6.47 2.86 8.32
CA SER A 55 -7.82 2.67 7.77
C SER A 55 -8.50 4.00 7.44
N LEU A 56 -8.36 5.03 8.29
CA LEU A 56 -8.87 6.36 8.02
C LEU A 56 -8.12 7.07 6.89
N ARG A 57 -6.79 6.95 6.85
CA ARG A 57 -5.95 7.50 5.77
C ARG A 57 -6.36 6.92 4.42
N TRP A 58 -6.54 5.61 4.33
CA TRP A 58 -7.01 4.95 3.10
C TRP A 58 -8.39 5.46 2.66
N ARG A 59 -9.38 5.50 3.58
CA ARG A 59 -10.73 5.99 3.24
C ARG A 59 -10.72 7.44 2.77
N ARG A 60 -9.88 8.30 3.35
CA ARG A 60 -9.74 9.69 2.91
C ARG A 60 -9.17 9.78 1.49
N MET A 61 -8.13 9.00 1.18
CA MET A 61 -7.57 8.94 -0.18
C MET A 61 -8.60 8.43 -1.18
N MET A 62 -9.34 7.37 -0.86
CA MET A 62 -10.39 6.87 -1.76
C MET A 62 -11.54 7.88 -1.93
N ALA A 63 -11.89 8.63 -0.88
CA ALA A 63 -12.86 9.73 -0.99
C ALA A 63 -12.33 10.93 -1.78
N GLU A 64 -11.00 11.12 -1.89
CA GLU A 64 -10.39 12.08 -2.82
C GLU A 64 -10.48 11.57 -4.25
N VAL A 65 -10.16 10.29 -4.49
CA VAL A 65 -10.32 9.62 -5.78
C VAL A 65 -11.76 9.76 -6.29
N GLU A 66 -12.75 9.47 -5.45
CA GLU A 66 -14.18 9.54 -5.81
C GLU A 66 -14.66 10.93 -6.24
N LYS A 67 -13.95 12.00 -5.87
CA LYS A 67 -14.30 13.38 -6.26
C LYS A 67 -13.71 13.77 -7.61
N ASP A 68 -12.77 13.01 -8.13
CA ASP A 68 -12.09 13.29 -9.38
C ASP A 68 -12.58 12.30 -10.45
N GLU A 69 -13.48 12.78 -11.32
CA GLU A 69 -14.10 11.95 -12.37
C GLU A 69 -13.06 11.28 -13.26
N GLU A 70 -11.92 11.92 -13.51
CA GLU A 70 -10.86 11.36 -14.36
C GLU A 70 -10.15 10.19 -13.67
N ILE A 71 -9.90 10.30 -12.36
CA ILE A 71 -9.28 9.21 -11.59
C ILE A 71 -10.28 8.06 -11.42
N THR A 72 -11.54 8.34 -11.10
CA THR A 72 -12.57 7.28 -11.03
C THR A 72 -12.78 6.56 -12.37
N GLY A 73 -12.67 7.30 -13.47
CA GLY A 73 -12.79 6.77 -14.83
C GLY A 73 -11.74 5.71 -15.17
N ILE A 74 -10.59 5.70 -14.49
CA ILE A 74 -9.53 4.70 -14.70
C ILE A 74 -10.03 3.29 -14.38
N THR A 75 -10.73 3.10 -13.26
CA THR A 75 -11.26 1.77 -12.91
C THR A 75 -12.35 1.32 -13.88
N ALA A 76 -13.18 2.24 -14.37
CA ALA A 76 -14.17 1.92 -15.39
C ALA A 76 -13.50 1.53 -16.72
N ALA A 77 -12.50 2.30 -17.16
CA ALA A 77 -11.72 2.01 -18.36
C ALA A 77 -10.97 0.68 -18.25
N MET A 78 -10.36 0.39 -17.10
CA MET A 78 -9.70 -0.89 -16.83
C MET A 78 -10.69 -2.07 -16.92
N THR A 79 -11.89 -1.88 -16.37
CA THR A 79 -12.94 -2.91 -16.44
C THR A 79 -13.39 -3.15 -17.87
N ALA A 80 -13.48 -2.09 -18.69
CA ALA A 80 -13.79 -2.20 -20.11
C ALA A 80 -12.67 -2.93 -20.88
N ALA A 81 -11.42 -2.50 -20.73
CA ALA A 81 -10.25 -3.12 -21.36
C ALA A 81 -10.12 -4.61 -20.99
N LEU A 82 -10.36 -4.97 -19.72
CA LEU A 82 -10.41 -6.37 -19.27
C LEU A 82 -11.52 -7.18 -19.93
N ASN A 83 -12.67 -6.57 -20.22
CA ASN A 83 -13.75 -7.26 -20.92
C ASN A 83 -13.43 -7.42 -22.41
N GLU A 84 -12.73 -6.46 -23.02
CA GLU A 84 -12.23 -6.56 -24.39
C GLU A 84 -11.20 -7.68 -24.51
N PHE A 85 -10.22 -7.74 -23.62
CA PHE A 85 -9.27 -8.86 -23.52
C PHE A 85 -10.01 -10.22 -23.36
N ARG A 86 -11.01 -10.29 -22.48
CA ARG A 86 -11.79 -11.54 -22.33
C ARG A 86 -12.58 -11.92 -23.58
N ALA A 87 -13.03 -10.95 -24.35
CA ALA A 87 -13.70 -11.19 -25.61
C ALA A 87 -12.69 -11.69 -26.67
N SER A 88 -11.47 -11.15 -26.66
CA SER A 88 -10.40 -11.52 -27.59
C SER A 88 -9.90 -12.96 -27.41
N LEU A 89 -10.14 -13.59 -26.25
CA LEU A 89 -9.89 -15.02 -26.02
C LEU A 89 -10.85 -15.96 -26.78
N ARG A 90 -11.84 -15.45 -27.49
CA ARG A 90 -12.82 -16.25 -28.24
C ARG A 90 -12.97 -15.73 -29.67
N PRO A 91 -13.14 -16.63 -30.65
CA PRO A 91 -13.40 -16.20 -32.00
C PRO A 91 -14.70 -15.37 -32.07
N PRO A 92 -14.71 -14.27 -32.84
CA PRO A 92 -15.93 -13.60 -33.23
C PRO A 92 -16.96 -14.56 -33.86
N GLU A 93 -18.25 -14.24 -33.76
CA GLU A 93 -19.32 -15.11 -34.30
C GLU A 93 -19.20 -15.36 -35.82
N ASP A 94 -18.52 -14.47 -36.53
CA ASP A 94 -18.30 -14.51 -37.97
C ASP A 94 -16.92 -15.07 -38.38
N TYR A 95 -16.07 -15.48 -37.43
CA TYR A 95 -14.80 -16.12 -37.71
C TYR A 95 -14.98 -17.60 -38.08
N ASP A 96 -14.54 -17.96 -39.29
CA ASP A 96 -14.63 -19.32 -39.82
C ASP A 96 -13.22 -19.88 -40.08
N GLU A 97 -12.73 -20.71 -39.16
CA GLU A 97 -11.43 -21.38 -39.27
C GLU A 97 -11.28 -22.19 -40.56
N ALA A 98 -12.36 -22.75 -41.10
CA ALA A 98 -12.31 -23.51 -42.34
C ALA A 98 -12.14 -22.61 -43.57
N ARG A 99 -12.64 -21.36 -43.49
CA ARG A 99 -12.48 -20.35 -44.53
C ARG A 99 -11.12 -19.66 -44.45
N GLU A 100 -10.70 -19.28 -43.25
CA GLU A 100 -9.44 -18.56 -43.01
C GLU A 100 -8.23 -19.50 -43.04
N ASN A 101 -8.45 -20.82 -42.87
CA ASN A 101 -7.42 -21.86 -42.86
C ASN A 101 -6.33 -21.61 -41.78
N ILE A 102 -6.69 -20.89 -40.73
CA ILE A 102 -5.86 -20.53 -39.58
C ILE A 102 -6.74 -20.65 -38.31
N PRO A 103 -6.33 -21.38 -37.27
CA PRO A 103 -7.00 -21.38 -35.98
C PRO A 103 -7.07 -19.96 -35.39
N TYR A 104 -8.17 -19.60 -34.72
CA TYR A 104 -8.29 -18.24 -34.17
C TYR A 104 -7.16 -17.89 -33.18
N VAL A 105 -6.72 -18.89 -32.40
CA VAL A 105 -5.59 -18.76 -31.47
C VAL A 105 -4.26 -18.37 -32.11
N ASP A 106 -4.12 -18.55 -33.43
CA ASP A 106 -2.91 -18.18 -34.19
C ASP A 106 -3.08 -16.80 -34.87
N THR A 107 -4.16 -16.06 -34.57
CA THR A 107 -4.41 -14.72 -35.10
C THR A 107 -3.96 -13.64 -34.11
N ASP A 108 -3.61 -12.46 -34.64
CA ASP A 108 -3.24 -11.29 -33.82
C ASP A 108 -4.42 -10.78 -32.96
N ASP A 109 -5.66 -11.19 -33.26
CA ASP A 109 -6.85 -10.84 -32.49
C ASP A 109 -7.04 -11.72 -31.24
N TYR A 110 -6.32 -12.85 -31.14
CA TYR A 110 -6.37 -13.70 -29.96
C TYR A 110 -5.50 -13.15 -28.83
N ALA A 111 -6.04 -13.14 -27.62
CA ALA A 111 -5.35 -12.64 -26.42
C ALA A 111 -4.84 -11.18 -26.53
N ASP A 112 -5.53 -10.34 -27.31
CA ASP A 112 -5.20 -8.93 -27.48
C ASP A 112 -5.17 -8.16 -26.15
N PHE A 113 -3.96 -7.85 -25.68
CA PHE A 113 -3.67 -7.13 -24.44
C PHE A 113 -3.49 -5.62 -24.66
N SER A 114 -3.45 -5.17 -25.92
CA SER A 114 -3.23 -3.77 -26.32
C SER A 114 -4.17 -2.76 -25.64
N PRO A 115 -5.48 -3.04 -25.42
CA PRO A 115 -6.36 -2.11 -24.74
C PRO A 115 -5.94 -1.82 -23.28
N ILE A 116 -5.33 -2.81 -22.61
CA ILE A 116 -4.84 -2.67 -21.24
C ILE A 116 -3.53 -1.88 -21.25
N GLU A 117 -2.58 -2.25 -22.12
CA GLU A 117 -1.30 -1.54 -22.27
C GLU A 117 -1.51 -0.06 -22.61
N SER A 118 -2.31 0.23 -23.63
CA SER A 118 -2.60 1.60 -24.05
C SER A 118 -3.19 2.43 -22.91
N LEU A 119 -4.05 1.82 -22.07
CA LEU A 119 -4.59 2.48 -20.90
C LEU A 119 -3.51 2.81 -19.86
N PHE A 120 -2.55 1.90 -19.61
CA PHE A 120 -1.45 2.18 -18.70
C PHE A 120 -0.53 3.27 -19.26
N ASP A 121 -0.13 3.17 -20.52
CA ASP A 121 0.76 4.12 -21.17
C ASP A 121 0.19 5.55 -21.16
N ASP A 122 -1.08 5.70 -21.58
CA ASP A 122 -1.76 7.00 -21.59
C ASP A 122 -1.82 7.62 -20.19
N ARG A 123 -2.09 6.81 -19.17
CA ARG A 123 -2.25 7.30 -17.79
C ARG A 123 -0.90 7.56 -17.13
N LEU A 124 0.12 6.76 -17.39
CA LEU A 124 1.47 7.01 -16.91
C LEU A 124 2.07 8.26 -17.56
N ALA A 125 1.84 8.48 -18.86
CA ALA A 125 2.23 9.72 -19.54
C ALA A 125 1.56 10.94 -18.91
N LEU A 126 0.27 10.84 -18.58
CA LEU A 126 -0.47 11.92 -17.93
C LEU A 126 0.00 12.19 -16.49
N VAL A 127 0.35 11.14 -15.73
CA VAL A 127 1.01 11.29 -14.42
C VAL A 127 2.28 12.12 -14.57
N TRP A 128 3.12 11.80 -15.55
CA TRP A 128 4.34 12.55 -15.81
C TRP A 128 4.07 14.00 -16.21
N GLU A 129 3.08 14.25 -17.05
CA GLU A 129 2.68 15.61 -17.44
C GLU A 129 2.25 16.44 -16.24
N LEU A 130 1.44 15.86 -15.35
CA LEU A 130 0.92 16.54 -14.16
C LEU A 130 2.03 16.91 -13.15
N VAL A 131 3.05 16.05 -13.00
CA VAL A 131 4.19 16.29 -12.10
C VAL A 131 5.24 17.21 -12.72
N SER A 132 5.54 17.03 -14.01
CA SER A 132 6.62 17.75 -14.72
C SER A 132 6.17 19.12 -15.23
N GLY A 133 4.86 19.37 -15.30
CA GLY A 133 4.32 20.62 -15.83
C GLY A 133 4.81 21.85 -15.06
N ASP A 134 5.73 22.59 -15.68
CA ASP A 134 6.30 23.89 -15.28
C ASP A 134 5.29 25.05 -15.37
N GLY A 135 4.01 24.78 -15.15
CA GLY A 135 2.99 25.81 -15.12
C GLY A 135 3.37 26.89 -14.11
N ASP A 136 3.44 28.13 -14.59
CA ASP A 136 3.60 29.41 -13.86
C ASP A 136 2.45 29.69 -12.87
N GLY A 137 1.74 28.63 -12.47
CA GLY A 137 0.62 28.63 -11.54
C GLY A 137 1.09 28.75 -10.10
N ALA A 138 0.18 29.22 -9.25
CA ALA A 138 0.46 29.37 -7.83
C ALA A 138 0.86 28.01 -7.20
N ALA A 139 1.68 28.03 -6.15
CA ALA A 139 2.14 26.82 -5.46
C ALA A 139 0.99 25.87 -5.04
N GLY A 140 -0.21 26.41 -4.78
CA GLY A 140 -1.40 25.62 -4.49
C GLY A 140 -1.93 24.81 -5.67
N GLU A 141 -1.87 25.33 -6.90
CA GLU A 141 -2.29 24.62 -8.12
C GLU A 141 -1.31 23.49 -8.45
N ARG A 142 -0.02 23.71 -8.22
CA ARG A 142 1.02 22.67 -8.38
C ARG A 142 0.78 21.50 -7.41
N ALA A 143 0.54 21.77 -6.13
CA ALA A 143 0.28 20.73 -5.13
C ALA A 143 -0.98 19.91 -5.46
N VAL A 144 -2.05 20.55 -5.98
CA VAL A 144 -3.26 19.85 -6.42
C VAL A 144 -2.97 18.93 -7.61
N ARG A 145 -2.20 19.40 -8.60
CA ARG A 145 -1.78 18.57 -9.76
C ARG A 145 -0.92 17.39 -9.34
N HIS A 146 0.07 17.61 -8.48
CA HIS A 146 0.91 16.54 -7.94
C HIS A 146 0.09 15.52 -7.17
N ARG A 147 -0.82 15.98 -6.30
CA ARG A 147 -1.72 15.10 -5.55
C ARG A 147 -2.56 14.24 -6.48
N ARG A 148 -3.13 14.84 -7.52
CA ARG A 148 -3.90 14.14 -8.55
C ARG A 148 -3.08 13.08 -9.27
N ALA A 149 -1.87 13.42 -9.72
CA ALA A 149 -0.96 12.49 -10.40
C ALA A 149 -0.65 11.26 -9.53
N MET A 150 -0.37 11.49 -8.24
CA MET A 150 -0.03 10.40 -7.33
C MET A 150 -1.24 9.53 -6.96
N LEU A 151 -2.44 10.12 -6.85
CA LEU A 151 -3.69 9.35 -6.71
C LEU A 151 -4.00 8.54 -7.97
N MET A 152 -3.76 9.09 -9.16
CA MET A 152 -3.88 8.38 -10.43
C MET A 152 -2.95 7.16 -10.47
N LEU A 153 -1.67 7.34 -10.13
CA LEU A 153 -0.69 6.25 -10.06
C LEU A 153 -1.08 5.19 -9.01
N LEU A 154 -1.60 5.61 -7.84
CA LEU A 154 -2.12 4.70 -6.83
C LEU A 154 -3.27 3.84 -7.37
N VAL A 155 -4.23 4.46 -8.07
CA VAL A 155 -5.38 3.74 -8.66
C VAL A 155 -4.92 2.79 -9.76
N LEU A 156 -3.98 3.19 -10.63
CA LEU A 156 -3.36 2.28 -11.60
C LEU A 156 -2.73 1.07 -10.90
N THR A 157 -1.97 1.29 -9.83
CA THR A 157 -1.29 0.22 -9.09
C THR A 157 -2.28 -0.75 -8.44
N VAL A 158 -3.39 -0.24 -7.88
CA VAL A 158 -4.45 -1.09 -7.31
C VAL A 158 -5.15 -1.91 -8.40
N ASN A 159 -5.42 -1.32 -9.56
CA ASN A 159 -6.02 -2.03 -10.69
C ASN A 159 -5.06 -3.08 -11.27
N LEU A 160 -3.76 -2.79 -11.32
CA LEU A 160 -2.74 -3.75 -11.72
C LEU A 160 -2.68 -4.96 -10.76
N GLY A 161 -2.80 -4.74 -9.45
CA GLY A 161 -2.91 -5.83 -8.49
C GLY A 161 -4.10 -6.76 -8.77
N ARG A 162 -5.25 -6.19 -9.15
CA ARG A 162 -6.43 -6.96 -9.56
C ARG A 162 -6.24 -7.68 -10.89
N LEU A 163 -5.49 -7.07 -11.81
CA LEU A 163 -5.11 -7.70 -13.08
C LEU A 163 -4.21 -8.91 -12.85
N ALA A 164 -3.22 -8.81 -11.95
CA ALA A 164 -2.34 -9.93 -11.58
C ALA A 164 -3.12 -11.09 -10.93
N GLU A 165 -4.13 -10.80 -10.11
CA GLU A 165 -5.04 -11.83 -9.58
C GLU A 165 -5.80 -12.58 -10.69
N PHE A 166 -6.12 -11.88 -11.79
CA PHE A 166 -6.77 -12.45 -12.96
C PHE A 166 -5.80 -13.22 -13.87
N ALA A 167 -4.61 -12.66 -14.12
CA ALA A 167 -3.58 -13.19 -15.00
C ALA A 167 -3.01 -14.55 -14.57
N GLY A 168 -3.07 -14.88 -13.27
CA GLY A 168 -2.54 -16.14 -12.72
C GLY A 168 -3.10 -17.45 -13.32
N ALA A 169 -4.02 -17.38 -14.28
CA ALA A 169 -4.56 -18.51 -15.03
C ALA A 169 -3.89 -18.76 -16.40
N GLU A 170 -3.23 -17.78 -17.02
CA GLU A 170 -2.73 -17.84 -18.40
C GLU A 170 -1.30 -17.27 -18.51
N ALA A 171 -0.34 -18.06 -19.01
CA ALA A 171 1.09 -17.73 -18.96
C ALA A 171 1.48 -16.47 -19.76
N GLU A 172 0.82 -16.23 -20.90
CA GLU A 172 1.04 -15.07 -21.77
C GLU A 172 0.59 -13.77 -21.07
N VAL A 173 -0.58 -13.81 -20.39
CA VAL A 173 -1.10 -12.69 -19.60
C VAL A 173 -0.21 -12.38 -18.39
N VAL A 174 0.47 -13.39 -17.83
CA VAL A 174 1.41 -13.20 -16.71
C VAL A 174 2.62 -12.38 -17.16
N GLU A 175 3.19 -12.65 -18.33
CA GLU A 175 4.35 -11.93 -18.86
C GLU A 175 4.00 -10.45 -19.06
N GLU A 176 2.94 -10.16 -19.81
CA GLU A 176 2.49 -8.79 -20.07
C GLU A 176 2.12 -8.03 -18.79
N THR A 177 1.50 -8.72 -17.81
CA THR A 177 1.19 -8.11 -16.51
C THR A 177 2.45 -7.78 -15.71
N GLU A 178 3.50 -8.62 -15.78
CA GLU A 178 4.77 -8.33 -15.12
C GLU A 178 5.51 -7.17 -15.81
N GLU A 179 5.45 -7.04 -17.15
CA GLU A 179 6.00 -5.87 -17.86
C GLU A 179 5.31 -4.56 -17.41
N LEU A 180 3.98 -4.55 -17.34
CA LEU A 180 3.23 -3.40 -16.81
C LEU A 180 3.61 -3.07 -15.37
N LYS A 181 3.86 -4.10 -14.55
CA LYS A 181 4.30 -3.94 -13.17
C LYS A 181 5.70 -3.36 -13.06
N GLU A 182 6.63 -3.77 -13.91
CA GLU A 182 7.95 -3.15 -14.00
C GLU A 182 7.85 -1.68 -14.39
N ASN A 183 7.00 -1.35 -15.37
CA ASN A 183 6.74 0.02 -15.81
C ASN A 183 6.17 0.89 -14.68
N VAL A 184 5.10 0.43 -14.01
CA VAL A 184 4.50 1.14 -12.86
C VAL A 184 5.51 1.29 -11.71
N THR A 185 6.30 0.25 -11.45
CA THR A 185 7.36 0.28 -10.43
C THR A 185 8.42 1.33 -10.73
N SER A 186 8.87 1.38 -11.98
CA SER A 186 9.85 2.38 -12.45
C SER A 186 9.31 3.80 -12.26
N VAL A 187 8.04 4.06 -12.58
CA VAL A 187 7.43 5.38 -12.36
C VAL A 187 7.37 5.73 -10.87
N TRP A 188 6.95 4.81 -9.99
CA TRP A 188 7.00 5.04 -8.54
C TRP A 188 8.42 5.38 -8.07
N GLN A 189 9.41 4.63 -8.52
CA GLN A 189 10.79 4.82 -8.10
C GLN A 189 11.33 6.17 -8.57
N GLN A 190 11.10 6.54 -9.83
CA GLN A 190 11.52 7.84 -10.36
C GLN A 190 10.82 8.99 -9.62
N LEU A 191 9.52 8.87 -9.32
CA LEU A 191 8.78 9.90 -8.59
C LEU A 191 9.26 10.06 -7.14
N LEU A 192 9.57 8.97 -6.45
CA LEU A 192 9.92 8.99 -5.03
C LEU A 192 11.42 9.21 -4.75
N TYR A 193 12.29 8.86 -5.69
CA TYR A 193 13.75 8.83 -5.47
C TYR A 193 14.56 9.73 -6.40
N SER A 194 13.99 10.26 -7.48
CA SER A 194 14.68 11.20 -8.41
C SER A 194 14.16 12.62 -8.27
N ASP A 195 14.86 13.60 -8.86
CA ASP A 195 14.42 15.00 -8.91
C ASP A 195 13.46 15.24 -10.08
N CYS A 196 12.21 14.85 -9.85
CA CYS A 196 11.15 14.71 -10.85
C CYS A 196 9.99 15.73 -10.71
N GLY A 197 10.17 16.79 -9.93
CA GLY A 197 9.15 17.84 -9.74
C GLY A 197 8.40 17.80 -8.39
N LEU A 198 8.32 16.62 -7.76
CA LEU A 198 7.76 16.50 -6.40
C LEU A 198 8.67 17.17 -5.36
N THR A 199 8.04 17.85 -4.41
CA THR A 199 8.73 18.46 -3.28
C THR A 199 9.14 17.40 -2.24
N PRO A 200 10.17 17.65 -1.41
CA PRO A 200 10.56 16.73 -0.33
C PRO A 200 9.42 16.29 0.61
N PRO A 201 8.50 17.16 1.07
CA PRO A 201 7.39 16.73 1.91
C PRO A 201 6.39 15.83 1.16
N GLU A 202 6.12 16.09 -0.12
CA GLU A 202 5.26 15.21 -0.94
C GLU A 202 5.90 13.83 -1.09
N LYS A 203 7.20 13.75 -1.39
CA LYS A 203 7.93 12.48 -1.48
C LYS A 203 7.87 11.70 -0.17
N LEU A 204 8.01 12.38 0.97
CA LEU A 204 7.93 11.73 2.28
C LEU A 204 6.53 11.15 2.52
N GLU A 205 5.48 11.95 2.28
CA GLU A 205 4.09 11.48 2.43
C GLU A 205 3.83 10.24 1.57
N TRP A 206 4.21 10.29 0.29
CA TRP A 206 3.93 9.20 -0.64
C TRP A 206 4.79 7.96 -0.38
N LYS A 207 6.03 8.10 0.11
CA LYS A 207 6.81 6.96 0.61
C LYS A 207 6.08 6.23 1.74
N GLU A 208 5.53 6.97 2.70
CA GLU A 208 4.73 6.36 3.77
C GLU A 208 3.47 5.68 3.23
N VAL A 209 2.77 6.29 2.26
CA VAL A 209 1.60 5.67 1.62
C VAL A 209 2.00 4.33 0.98
N VAL A 210 3.02 4.35 0.14
CA VAL A 210 3.47 3.18 -0.61
C VAL A 210 3.94 2.07 0.35
N GLN A 211 4.74 2.40 1.36
CA GLN A 211 5.18 1.45 2.39
C GLN A 211 4.01 0.86 3.20
N THR A 212 3.01 1.68 3.50
CA THR A 212 1.88 1.25 4.36
C THR A 212 0.86 0.39 3.60
N PHE A 213 0.61 0.70 2.32
CA PHE A 213 -0.53 0.14 1.58
C PHE A 213 -0.16 -0.71 0.36
N LEU A 214 1.01 -0.51 -0.25
CA LEU A 214 1.42 -1.23 -1.47
C LEU A 214 2.57 -2.21 -1.19
N GLY A 215 3.59 -1.80 -0.45
CA GLY A 215 4.78 -2.58 -0.17
C GLY A 215 5.68 -2.79 -1.40
N ALA A 216 6.56 -3.79 -1.31
CA ALA A 216 7.47 -4.15 -2.40
C ALA A 216 6.70 -4.62 -3.66
N PRO A 217 7.16 -4.30 -4.87
CA PRO A 217 8.44 -3.63 -5.20
C PRO A 217 8.41 -2.09 -5.19
N TYR A 218 7.24 -1.48 -4.92
CA TYR A 218 7.04 -0.04 -5.09
C TYR A 218 7.71 0.82 -4.01
N ASP A 219 7.91 0.27 -2.81
CA ASP A 219 8.51 0.99 -1.67
C ASP A 219 10.05 0.96 -1.64
N THR A 220 10.67 0.13 -2.48
CA THR A 220 12.12 -0.03 -2.56
C THR A 220 12.71 0.68 -3.78
N PRO A 221 13.84 1.41 -3.62
CA PRO A 221 14.61 1.86 -4.78
C PRO A 221 15.21 0.65 -5.52
N ALA A 222 15.27 0.73 -6.85
CA ALA A 222 16.01 -0.23 -7.68
C ALA A 222 17.52 -0.17 -7.45
#